data_AF-A0A2J7ZNI2-F1
#
_entry.id   AF-A0A2J7ZNI2-F1
#
_cell.length_a   1.000
_cell.length_b   1.000
_cell.length_c   1.000
_cell.angle_alpha   90.00
_cell.angle_beta   90.00
_cell.angle_gamma   90.00
#
_symmetry.space_group_name_H-M   'P 1'
#
loop_
_entity.id
_entity.type
_entity.pdbx_description
1 polymer ?
#
loop_
_entity_poly.entity_id
_entity_poly.type
_entity_poly.pdbx_seq_one_letter_code
_entity_poly.pdbx_strand_id
1 'polypeptide(L)'
;TSTAASTATSIAASIAASIAASIAASIAASIAASIATVSVTLSARSCIFGVDTYVHSPDMNEVQIRCPQKDGPGGYLINAPSCYTPGATVAIGADAEAFRKEHRIITGDQGMVDLEETSVGSERRRHLTARRGAAYKVTNLVKTVELDQKEVFTGEPINLRALVFIMDWSSCGPESKWRPSVSKDDDSVELPGSVRVDLELLPRDATVVWWASRPPTASTGTPPTPYSADVAYGDYSNSGTVKADSQGRAVIFLPCPKKYWVPGILGMRRVLPTHIHYRFTQSRGMLSAVRTKQLGCGLAQN
;
A
#
# COMPACT_ATOMS: atom_id res chain seq x y z
N THR A 1 47.05 -43.88 -33.45
CA THR A 1 46.33 -43.33 -32.27
C THR A 1 45.68 -41.96 -32.53
N SER A 2 46.01 -41.23 -33.60
CA SER A 2 45.42 -39.90 -33.89
C SER A 2 44.01 -39.92 -34.50
N THR A 3 43.65 -40.96 -35.25
CA THR A 3 42.35 -41.06 -35.96
C THR A 3 41.15 -41.35 -35.05
N ALA A 4 41.37 -42.05 -33.93
CA ALA A 4 40.30 -42.33 -32.97
C ALA A 4 39.94 -41.10 -32.12
N ALA A 5 40.92 -40.21 -31.89
CA ALA A 5 40.68 -38.96 -31.17
C ALA A 5 39.86 -37.99 -32.03
N SER A 6 40.16 -37.87 -33.34
CA SER A 6 39.44 -36.93 -34.21
C SER A 6 37.97 -37.32 -34.43
N THR A 7 37.65 -38.61 -34.49
CA THR A 7 36.27 -39.08 -34.64
C THR A 7 35.44 -38.91 -33.37
N ALA A 8 36.04 -39.11 -32.19
CA ALA A 8 35.37 -38.87 -30.92
C ALA A 8 35.01 -37.38 -30.74
N THR A 9 35.90 -36.46 -31.12
CA THR A 9 35.65 -35.02 -31.02
C THR A 9 34.57 -34.55 -31.98
N SER A 10 34.53 -35.07 -33.22
CA SER A 10 33.50 -34.69 -34.20
C SER A 10 32.10 -35.14 -33.77
N ILE A 11 31.98 -36.33 -33.17
CA ILE A 11 30.69 -36.86 -32.69
C ILE A 11 30.18 -36.07 -31.48
N ALA A 12 31.06 -35.73 -30.53
CA ALA A 12 30.69 -34.92 -29.38
C ALA A 12 30.19 -33.53 -29.79
N ALA A 13 30.86 -32.89 -30.75
CA ALA A 13 30.45 -31.59 -31.27
C ALA A 13 29.09 -31.64 -32.00
N SER A 14 28.83 -32.69 -32.79
CA SER A 14 27.54 -32.83 -33.48
C SER A 14 26.38 -33.07 -32.52
N ILE A 15 26.61 -33.84 -31.44
CA ILE A 15 25.58 -34.10 -30.42
C ILE A 15 25.27 -32.82 -29.64
N ALA A 16 26.29 -32.07 -29.22
CA ALA A 16 26.11 -30.81 -28.51
C ALA A 16 25.32 -29.78 -29.33
N ALA A 17 25.64 -29.65 -30.63
CA ALA A 17 24.93 -28.74 -31.53
C ALA A 17 23.45 -29.16 -31.72
N SER A 18 23.18 -30.46 -31.85
CA SER A 18 21.81 -30.97 -32.00
C SER A 18 20.96 -30.76 -30.75
N ILE A 19 21.53 -30.89 -29.55
CA ILE A 19 20.83 -30.67 -28.28
C ILE A 19 20.58 -29.17 -28.07
N ALA A 20 21.54 -28.31 -28.38
CA ALA A 20 21.37 -26.87 -28.27
C ALA A 20 20.25 -26.35 -29.20
N ALA A 21 20.19 -26.85 -30.44
CA ALA A 21 19.16 -26.48 -31.40
C ALA A 21 17.75 -26.95 -30.98
N SER A 22 17.62 -28.15 -30.40
CA SER A 22 16.31 -28.66 -29.96
C SER A 22 15.78 -27.92 -28.73
N ILE A 23 16.65 -27.53 -27.80
CA ILE A 23 16.29 -26.73 -26.62
C ILE A 23 15.89 -25.31 -27.03
N ALA A 24 16.63 -24.67 -27.95
CA ALA A 24 16.29 -23.34 -28.42
C ALA A 24 14.92 -23.32 -29.14
N ALA A 25 14.65 -24.32 -29.97
CA ALA A 25 13.37 -24.44 -30.68
C ALA A 25 12.19 -24.69 -29.73
N SER A 26 12.35 -25.52 -28.69
CA SER A 26 11.27 -25.80 -27.73
C SER A 26 10.93 -24.59 -26.85
N ILE A 27 11.96 -23.83 -26.42
CA ILE A 27 11.77 -22.60 -25.65
C ILE A 27 11.09 -21.53 -26.51
N ALA A 28 11.53 -21.34 -27.76
CA ALA A 28 10.93 -20.37 -28.67
C ALA A 28 9.45 -20.69 -28.97
N ALA A 29 9.12 -21.98 -29.19
CA ALA A 29 7.75 -22.42 -29.41
C ALA A 29 6.87 -22.22 -28.16
N SER A 30 7.39 -22.51 -26.97
CA SER A 30 6.65 -22.30 -25.72
C SER A 30 6.39 -20.82 -25.44
N ILE A 31 7.37 -19.95 -25.67
CA ILE A 31 7.22 -18.50 -25.49
C ILE A 31 6.21 -17.94 -26.51
N ALA A 32 6.30 -18.35 -27.78
CA ALA A 32 5.36 -17.92 -28.81
C ALA A 32 3.92 -18.36 -28.51
N ALA A 33 3.71 -19.57 -28.02
CA ALA A 33 2.39 -20.06 -27.60
C ALA A 33 1.84 -19.30 -26.39
N SER A 34 2.68 -18.96 -25.41
CA SER A 34 2.30 -18.14 -24.25
C SER A 34 1.97 -16.69 -24.63
N ILE A 35 2.72 -16.09 -25.57
CA ILE A 35 2.42 -14.73 -26.05
C ILE A 35 1.13 -14.72 -26.86
N ALA A 36 0.91 -15.71 -27.74
CA ALA A 36 -0.32 -15.80 -28.54
C ALA A 36 -1.58 -16.00 -27.68
N THR A 37 -1.49 -16.76 -26.57
CA THR A 37 -2.61 -16.94 -25.64
C THR A 37 -2.88 -15.70 -24.79
N VAL A 38 -1.85 -14.92 -24.45
CA VAL A 38 -1.99 -13.62 -23.77
C VAL A 38 -2.55 -12.54 -24.72
N SER A 39 -2.21 -12.56 -26.00
CA SER A 39 -2.71 -11.58 -26.98
C SER A 39 -4.18 -11.81 -27.40
N VAL A 40 -4.71 -13.04 -27.30
CA VAL A 40 -6.11 -13.35 -27.68
C VAL A 40 -7.12 -13.11 -26.54
N THR A 41 -6.66 -12.84 -25.30
CA THR A 41 -7.53 -12.49 -24.16
C THR A 41 -7.44 -11.03 -23.71
N LEU A 42 -6.81 -10.17 -24.50
CA LEU A 42 -6.83 -8.70 -24.35
C LEU A 42 -7.77 -8.03 -25.37
N SER A 43 -8.91 -8.66 -25.66
CA SER A 43 -10.07 -7.94 -26.21
C SER A 43 -10.77 -7.23 -25.05
N ALA A 44 -10.47 -5.94 -24.89
CA ALA A 44 -11.28 -4.93 -24.21
C ALA A 44 -12.23 -5.47 -23.12
N ARG A 45 -11.68 -5.84 -21.96
CA ARG A 45 -12.47 -5.82 -20.73
C ARG A 45 -12.66 -4.37 -20.32
N SER A 46 -13.65 -3.73 -20.96
CA SER A 46 -14.34 -2.59 -20.39
C SER A 46 -14.69 -2.87 -18.93
N CYS A 47 -14.70 -1.83 -18.11
CA CYS A 47 -15.21 -1.86 -16.74
C CYS A 47 -16.73 -2.17 -16.78
N ILE A 48 -17.09 -3.42 -17.02
CA ILE A 48 -18.47 -3.90 -17.07
C ILE A 48 -18.70 -4.71 -15.80
N PHE A 49 -19.23 -4.03 -14.78
CA PHE A 49 -19.99 -4.69 -13.73
C PHE A 49 -21.41 -4.91 -14.28
N GLY A 50 -21.84 -6.17 -14.44
CA GLY A 50 -23.25 -6.49 -14.70
C GLY A 50 -24.07 -6.36 -13.40
N VAL A 51 -25.36 -6.02 -13.37
CA VAL A 51 -26.35 -5.75 -14.43
C VAL A 51 -27.33 -4.71 -13.88
N ASP A 52 -27.21 -3.51 -14.42
CA ASP A 52 -28.17 -2.44 -14.69
C ASP A 52 -27.23 -1.40 -15.29
N THR A 53 -27.21 -1.25 -16.62
CA THR A 53 -26.12 -0.57 -17.34
C THR A 53 -26.12 0.92 -17.03
N TYR A 54 -25.58 1.27 -15.87
CA TYR A 54 -24.98 2.57 -15.61
C TYR A 54 -23.69 2.58 -16.43
N VAL A 55 -23.82 3.02 -17.68
CA VAL A 55 -22.65 3.42 -18.46
C VAL A 55 -22.10 4.63 -17.72
N HIS A 56 -21.04 4.44 -16.93
CA HIS A 56 -20.25 5.56 -16.43
C HIS A 56 -19.81 6.32 -17.67
N SER A 57 -20.43 7.49 -17.91
CA SER A 57 -19.93 8.40 -18.94
C SER A 57 -18.48 8.70 -18.53
N PRO A 58 -17.48 8.43 -19.39
CA PRO A 58 -16.06 8.47 -19.05
C PRO A 58 -15.54 9.85 -18.60
N ASP A 59 -16.40 10.87 -18.61
CA ASP A 59 -16.08 12.26 -18.31
C ASP A 59 -16.45 12.71 -16.88
N MET A 60 -16.93 11.80 -16.02
CA MET A 60 -17.40 12.17 -14.69
C MET A 60 -16.35 11.82 -13.63
N ASN A 61 -15.38 12.73 -13.43
CA ASN A 61 -14.56 12.72 -12.22
C ASN A 61 -15.47 12.77 -11.01
N GLU A 62 -15.44 11.79 -10.12
CA GLU A 62 -16.36 11.76 -8.98
C GLU A 62 -15.63 11.42 -7.70
N VAL A 63 -15.93 12.17 -6.64
CA VAL A 63 -15.50 11.89 -5.27
C VAL A 63 -16.69 11.31 -4.53
N GLN A 64 -16.59 10.03 -4.16
CA GLN A 64 -17.62 9.35 -3.39
C GLN A 64 -17.15 9.02 -1.98
N ILE A 65 -18.10 9.14 -1.06
CA ILE A 65 -18.02 8.63 0.30
C ILE A 65 -18.58 7.22 0.31
N ARG A 66 -17.71 6.23 0.57
CA ARG A 66 -18.14 4.84 0.71
C ARG A 66 -17.70 4.25 2.04
N CYS A 67 -18.50 3.30 2.50
CA CYS A 67 -18.08 2.37 3.54
C CYS A 67 -16.87 1.56 3.08
N PRO A 68 -15.95 1.17 4.00
CA PRO A 68 -14.96 0.16 3.71
C PRO A 68 -15.63 -1.06 3.09
N GLN A 69 -15.06 -1.58 2.00
CA GLN A 69 -15.53 -2.79 1.35
C GLN A 69 -14.65 -3.97 1.77
N LYS A 70 -15.23 -5.17 1.81
CA LYS A 70 -14.53 -6.43 2.07
C LYS A 70 -15.00 -7.49 1.07
N ASP A 71 -14.19 -8.51 0.83
CA ASP A 71 -14.59 -9.63 -0.01
C ASP A 71 -15.79 -10.36 0.59
N GLY A 72 -16.90 -10.38 -0.15
CA GLY A 72 -18.10 -11.11 0.18
C GLY A 72 -18.00 -12.60 -0.22
N PRO A 73 -18.95 -13.43 0.24
CA PRO A 73 -18.96 -14.87 -0.04
C PRO A 73 -18.95 -15.26 -1.53
N GLY A 74 -19.31 -14.34 -2.42
CA GLY A 74 -19.28 -14.53 -3.87
C GLY A 74 -18.08 -13.89 -4.60
N GLY A 75 -17.07 -13.42 -3.86
CA GLY A 75 -15.94 -12.66 -4.44
C GLY A 75 -16.30 -11.22 -4.85
N TYR A 76 -17.50 -10.77 -4.51
CA TYR A 76 -17.94 -9.39 -4.71
C TYR A 76 -17.63 -8.56 -3.47
N LEU A 77 -17.14 -7.34 -3.68
CA LEU A 77 -16.92 -6.38 -2.61
C LEU A 77 -18.26 -5.99 -1.98
N ILE A 78 -18.42 -6.27 -0.69
CA ILE A 78 -19.57 -5.87 0.12
C ILE A 78 -19.14 -4.82 1.14
N ASN A 79 -20.02 -3.86 1.44
CA ASN A 79 -19.75 -2.88 2.50
C ASN A 79 -19.56 -3.62 3.84
N ALA A 80 -18.64 -3.12 4.67
CA ALA A 80 -18.44 -3.60 6.02
C ALA A 80 -19.77 -3.53 6.79
N PRO A 81 -20.26 -4.63 7.39
CA PRO A 81 -21.59 -4.66 8.03
C PRO A 81 -21.76 -3.66 9.17
N SER A 82 -20.66 -3.20 9.76
CA SER A 82 -20.63 -2.20 10.83
C SER A 82 -20.66 -0.76 10.33
N CYS A 83 -20.59 -0.53 9.02
CA CYS A 83 -20.61 0.80 8.43
C CYS A 83 -22.01 1.12 7.91
N TYR A 84 -22.61 2.14 8.50
CA TYR A 84 -23.95 2.63 8.15
C TYR A 84 -23.91 3.92 7.33
N THR A 85 -22.72 4.33 6.87
CA THR A 85 -22.56 5.56 6.09
C THR A 85 -23.25 5.38 4.73
N PRO A 86 -24.23 6.22 4.38
CA PRO A 86 -24.85 6.15 3.06
C PRO A 86 -23.79 6.46 2.00
N GLY A 87 -23.81 5.71 0.90
CA GLY A 87 -23.00 6.05 -0.27
C GLY A 87 -23.42 7.44 -0.76
N ALA A 88 -22.49 8.39 -0.74
CA ALA A 88 -22.78 9.77 -1.09
C ALA A 88 -21.74 10.32 -2.05
N THR A 89 -22.20 10.96 -3.12
CA THR A 89 -21.35 11.74 -4.01
C THR A 89 -21.09 13.11 -3.39
N VAL A 90 -19.84 13.47 -3.18
CA VAL A 90 -19.44 14.79 -2.64
C VAL A 90 -19.30 15.80 -3.75
N ALA A 91 -18.65 15.41 -4.84
CA ALA A 91 -18.30 16.31 -5.93
C ALA A 91 -18.20 15.52 -7.24
N ILE A 92 -18.51 16.19 -8.35
CA ILE A 92 -18.50 15.62 -9.71
C ILE A 92 -17.77 16.61 -10.65
N GLY A 93 -17.10 16.12 -11.69
CA GLY A 93 -16.45 16.91 -12.73
C GLY A 93 -15.31 17.76 -12.19
N ALA A 94 -15.32 19.06 -12.53
CA ALA A 94 -14.31 20.01 -12.08
C ALA A 94 -14.32 20.22 -10.55
N ASP A 95 -15.48 20.11 -9.92
CA ASP A 95 -15.60 20.25 -8.46
C ASP A 95 -14.90 19.10 -7.74
N ALA A 96 -14.92 17.88 -8.32
CA ALA A 96 -14.18 16.73 -7.79
C ALA A 96 -12.67 16.95 -7.84
N GLU A 97 -12.16 17.59 -8.89
CA GLU A 97 -10.75 17.94 -9.01
C GLU A 97 -10.33 19.05 -8.05
N ALA A 98 -11.13 20.11 -7.92
CA ALA A 98 -10.91 21.17 -6.94
C ALA A 98 -10.89 20.61 -5.51
N PHE A 99 -11.86 19.75 -5.17
CA PHE A 99 -11.96 19.10 -3.87
C PHE A 99 -10.74 18.23 -3.55
N ARG A 100 -10.25 17.44 -4.52
CA ARG A 100 -9.02 16.66 -4.37
C ARG A 100 -7.82 17.54 -4.11
N LYS A 101 -7.66 18.63 -4.87
CA LYS A 101 -6.52 19.54 -4.73
C LYS A 101 -6.53 20.29 -3.41
N GLU A 102 -7.71 20.76 -2.98
CA GLU A 102 -7.91 21.49 -1.72
C GLU A 102 -7.55 20.60 -0.51
N HIS A 103 -8.08 19.39 -0.48
CA HIS A 103 -7.87 18.46 0.63
C HIS A 103 -6.69 17.50 0.43
N ARG A 104 -5.95 17.66 -0.68
CA ARG A 104 -4.81 16.83 -1.10
C ARG A 104 -5.12 15.33 -1.14
N ILE A 105 -6.37 14.94 -1.44
CA ILE A 105 -6.84 13.55 -1.35
C ILE A 105 -6.29 12.71 -2.49
N ILE A 106 -5.83 11.49 -2.19
CA ILE A 106 -5.53 10.44 -3.16
C ILE A 106 -6.52 9.26 -3.04
N THR A 107 -6.64 8.46 -4.10
CA THR A 107 -7.47 7.25 -4.09
C THR A 107 -7.08 6.32 -2.95
N GLY A 108 -8.04 5.99 -2.08
CA GLY A 108 -7.80 5.10 -0.94
C GLY A 108 -7.44 5.81 0.36
N ASP A 109 -7.31 7.14 0.35
CA ASP A 109 -7.21 7.93 1.58
C ASP A 109 -8.40 7.65 2.51
N GLN A 110 -8.09 7.60 3.80
CA GLN A 110 -9.08 7.53 4.87
C GLN A 110 -9.20 8.88 5.56
N GLY A 111 -10.44 9.37 5.65
CA GLY A 111 -10.74 10.62 6.31
C GLY A 111 -11.95 10.49 7.22
N MET A 112 -11.94 11.26 8.30
CA MET A 112 -13.14 11.62 9.04
C MET A 112 -13.78 12.80 8.34
N VAL A 113 -15.03 12.61 7.93
CA VAL A 113 -15.78 13.60 7.17
C VAL A 113 -16.98 14.03 7.98
N ASP A 114 -17.13 15.34 8.16
CA ASP A 114 -18.36 15.95 8.65
C ASP A 114 -19.20 16.34 7.44
N LEU A 115 -20.44 15.85 7.41
CA LEU A 115 -21.38 16.04 6.30
C LEU A 115 -22.56 16.90 6.75
N GLU A 116 -22.88 17.90 5.96
CA GLU A 116 -24.11 18.68 6.09
C GLU A 116 -25.05 18.30 4.94
N GLU A 117 -26.27 17.89 5.27
CA GLU A 117 -27.29 17.65 4.26
C GLU A 117 -27.69 18.99 3.63
N THR A 118 -27.57 19.06 2.31
CA THR A 118 -27.94 20.23 1.54
C THR A 118 -29.22 19.96 0.77
N SER A 119 -30.13 20.92 0.78
CA SER A 119 -31.32 20.92 -0.08
C SER A 119 -30.99 21.18 -1.56
N VAL A 120 -29.71 21.34 -1.90
CA VAL A 120 -29.26 21.82 -3.20
C VAL A 120 -29.19 20.63 -4.17
N GLY A 121 -30.25 20.45 -4.96
CA GLY A 121 -30.22 19.43 -6.01
C GLY A 121 -31.43 19.33 -6.95
N SER A 122 -32.44 20.19 -6.88
CA SER A 122 -33.54 20.17 -7.86
C SER A 122 -33.21 20.89 -9.18
N GLU A 123 -32.21 21.79 -9.23
CA GLU A 123 -32.05 22.65 -10.42
C GLU A 123 -31.06 22.14 -11.49
N ARG A 124 -30.22 21.14 -11.22
CA ARG A 124 -29.26 20.61 -12.23
C ARG A 124 -29.39 19.13 -12.59
N ARG A 125 -30.23 18.35 -11.90
CA ARG A 125 -30.48 16.94 -12.25
C ARG A 125 -31.65 16.81 -13.22
N ARG A 126 -31.48 17.26 -14.47
CA ARG A 126 -32.33 16.76 -15.57
C ARG A 126 -31.70 15.46 -16.08
N HIS A 127 -32.48 14.38 -15.99
CA HIS A 127 -32.31 13.08 -16.67
C HIS A 127 -31.41 11.99 -16.08
N LEU A 128 -31.55 11.69 -14.78
CA LEU A 128 -31.36 10.31 -14.32
C LEU A 128 -32.44 9.93 -13.29
N THR A 129 -33.37 9.06 -13.69
CA THR A 129 -34.31 8.38 -12.80
C THR A 129 -33.56 7.39 -11.92
N ALA A 130 -33.10 7.83 -10.76
CA ALA A 130 -32.76 6.96 -9.64
C ALA A 130 -32.99 7.73 -8.34
N ARG A 131 -33.53 7.03 -7.34
CA ARG A 131 -33.89 7.44 -5.97
C ARG A 131 -33.36 8.81 -5.51
N ARG A 132 -34.27 9.60 -4.90
CA ARG A 132 -33.96 10.82 -4.10
C ARG A 132 -32.84 10.53 -3.09
N GLY A 133 -31.59 10.69 -3.49
CA GLY A 133 -30.44 10.70 -2.60
C GLY A 133 -30.23 12.12 -2.12
N ALA A 134 -30.23 12.31 -0.79
CA ALA A 134 -29.80 13.54 -0.15
C ALA A 134 -28.43 13.96 -0.72
N ALA A 135 -28.27 15.25 -1.03
CA ALA A 135 -26.98 15.80 -1.42
C ALA A 135 -26.25 16.23 -0.15
N TYR A 136 -24.99 15.83 0.01
CA TYR A 136 -24.20 16.18 1.18
C TYR A 136 -23.09 17.14 0.78
N LYS A 137 -22.90 18.18 1.58
CA LYS A 137 -21.73 19.06 1.52
C LYS A 137 -20.76 18.62 2.60
N VAL A 138 -19.49 18.43 2.24
CA VAL A 138 -18.42 18.23 3.21
C VAL A 138 -18.11 19.57 3.87
N THR A 139 -18.32 19.66 5.18
CA THR A 139 -18.01 20.87 5.96
C THR A 139 -16.62 20.80 6.58
N ASN A 140 -16.15 19.58 6.85
CA ASN A 140 -14.84 19.32 7.38
C ASN A 140 -14.35 17.95 6.93
N LEU A 141 -13.09 17.87 6.54
CA LEU A 141 -12.41 16.64 6.19
C LEU A 141 -11.06 16.61 6.90
N VAL A 142 -10.97 15.74 7.89
CA VAL A 142 -9.71 15.47 8.60
C VAL A 142 -9.19 14.13 8.13
N LYS A 143 -8.08 14.14 7.38
CA LYS A 143 -7.38 12.90 7.06
C LYS A 143 -6.96 12.23 8.37
N THR A 144 -7.44 11.01 8.60
CA THR A 144 -7.12 10.28 9.82
C THR A 144 -5.77 9.62 9.74
N VAL A 145 -5.35 9.27 8.52
CA VAL A 145 -4.05 8.67 8.28
C VAL A 145 -3.58 9.12 6.89
N GLU A 146 -2.44 9.82 6.84
CA GLU A 146 -1.71 10.08 5.60
C GLU A 146 -0.93 8.80 5.30
N LEU A 147 -1.55 7.84 4.62
CA LEU A 147 -0.95 6.54 4.31
C LEU A 147 -0.53 6.48 2.85
N ASP A 148 0.76 6.27 2.63
CA ASP A 148 1.24 5.37 1.58
C ASP A 148 0.69 3.96 1.90
N GLN A 149 -0.56 3.74 1.48
CA GLN A 149 -1.26 2.48 1.21
C GLN A 149 -0.88 1.23 2.04
N LYS A 150 -1.67 0.87 3.09
CA LYS A 150 -1.96 -0.53 3.53
C LYS A 150 -3.34 -0.67 4.19
N GLU A 151 -4.03 -1.78 3.91
CA GLU A 151 -5.33 -2.17 4.48
C GLU A 151 -5.25 -2.92 5.84
N VAL A 152 -6.37 -2.84 6.59
CA VAL A 152 -6.96 -3.75 7.62
C VAL A 152 -6.89 -3.38 9.14
N PHE A 153 -7.96 -2.72 9.62
CA PHE A 153 -8.93 -2.90 10.76
C PHE A 153 -8.54 -3.34 12.21
N THR A 154 -9.12 -2.70 13.27
CA THR A 154 -10.29 -3.14 14.12
C THR A 154 -10.57 -2.28 15.40
N GLY A 155 -11.82 -1.81 15.60
CA GLY A 155 -12.47 -1.42 16.89
C GLY A 155 -12.32 0.06 17.34
N GLU A 156 -13.22 0.78 18.04
CA GLU A 156 -14.64 0.70 18.47
C GLU A 156 -15.26 2.12 18.26
N PRO A 157 -16.60 2.30 18.18
CA PRO A 157 -17.23 3.50 17.60
C PRO A 157 -17.58 4.62 18.62
N ILE A 158 -17.81 5.86 18.12
CA ILE A 158 -18.65 7.01 18.60
C ILE A 158 -18.01 8.31 18.04
N ASN A 159 -18.64 9.37 17.47
CA ASN A 159 -20.00 9.89 17.32
C ASN A 159 -20.06 10.60 15.94
N LEU A 160 -21.06 10.34 15.08
CA LEU A 160 -21.35 10.94 13.74
C LEU A 160 -20.18 11.38 12.83
N ARG A 161 -18.98 10.85 13.02
CA ARG A 161 -17.81 11.02 12.15
C ARG A 161 -17.68 9.76 11.34
N ALA A 162 -18.09 9.80 10.08
CA ALA A 162 -17.92 8.66 9.19
C ALA A 162 -16.44 8.52 8.84
N LEU A 163 -15.85 7.34 9.07
CA LEU A 163 -14.62 6.95 8.38
C LEU A 163 -15.00 6.66 6.93
N VAL A 164 -14.42 7.41 6.01
CA VAL A 164 -14.78 7.38 4.60
C VAL A 164 -13.57 6.99 3.76
N PHE A 165 -13.80 6.08 2.82
CA PHE A 165 -12.87 5.82 1.72
C PHE A 165 -13.22 6.71 0.56
N ILE A 166 -12.26 7.51 0.13
CA ILE A 166 -12.43 8.36 -1.05
C ILE A 166 -11.93 7.59 -2.27
N MET A 167 -12.87 7.19 -3.10
CA MET A 167 -12.57 6.55 -4.39
C MET A 167 -12.63 7.59 -5.50
N ASP A 168 -11.55 7.69 -6.26
CA ASP A 168 -11.43 8.55 -7.43
C ASP A 168 -11.57 7.71 -8.69
N TRP A 169 -12.65 7.94 -9.43
CA TRP A 169 -12.96 7.25 -10.70
C TRP A 169 -12.55 8.07 -11.92
N SER A 170 -11.89 9.22 -11.74
CA SER A 170 -11.41 10.08 -12.85
C SER A 170 -10.41 9.39 -13.80
N SER A 171 -9.87 8.24 -13.39
CA SER A 171 -8.88 7.48 -14.14
C SER A 171 -9.47 6.53 -15.20
N CYS A 172 -10.80 6.49 -15.35
CA CYS A 172 -11.49 5.56 -16.27
C CYS A 172 -11.70 6.12 -17.70
N GLY A 173 -10.80 7.00 -18.17
CA GLY A 173 -10.83 7.55 -19.53
C GLY A 173 -10.10 6.69 -20.58
N PRO A 174 -10.39 6.86 -21.88
CA PRO A 174 -9.76 6.09 -22.96
C PRO A 174 -8.31 6.49 -23.27
N GLU A 175 -7.76 7.51 -22.60
CA GLU A 175 -6.43 8.04 -22.91
C GLU A 175 -5.31 7.16 -22.32
N SER A 176 -4.41 6.67 -23.17
CA SER A 176 -3.33 5.71 -22.86
C SER A 176 -2.22 6.22 -21.94
N LYS A 177 -2.21 7.51 -21.60
CA LYS A 177 -1.16 8.17 -20.82
C LYS A 177 -1.23 7.91 -19.31
N TRP A 178 -2.30 7.28 -18.82
CA TRP A 178 -2.40 6.90 -17.42
C TRP A 178 -3.03 5.51 -17.28
N ARG A 179 -2.17 4.49 -17.27
CA ARG A 179 -2.55 3.20 -16.71
C ARG A 179 -2.72 3.41 -15.20
N PRO A 180 -3.75 2.84 -14.55
CA PRO A 180 -3.69 2.60 -13.13
C PRO A 180 -2.60 1.54 -12.93
N SER A 181 -1.34 1.96 -12.92
CA SER A 181 -0.41 1.35 -12.01
C SER A 181 -0.99 1.63 -10.64
N VAL A 182 -1.81 0.69 -10.14
CA VAL A 182 -1.50 0.15 -8.82
C VAL A 182 0.01 0.03 -8.85
N SER A 183 0.70 0.88 -8.10
CA SER A 183 2.14 0.82 -7.94
C SER A 183 2.46 -0.61 -7.52
N LYS A 184 2.70 -1.46 -8.51
CA LYS A 184 3.55 -2.62 -8.35
C LYS A 184 4.84 -2.00 -7.87
N ASP A 185 5.09 -2.20 -6.58
CA ASP A 185 6.39 -2.33 -5.97
C ASP A 185 7.52 -2.03 -6.97
N ASP A 186 8.07 -0.81 -6.96
CA ASP A 186 9.46 -0.62 -7.39
C ASP A 186 10.07 0.73 -6.99
N ASP A 187 9.28 1.76 -6.67
CA ASP A 187 9.83 3.03 -6.20
C ASP A 187 9.34 3.34 -4.77
N SER A 188 9.85 2.59 -3.79
CA SER A 188 9.88 3.08 -2.41
C SER A 188 10.73 4.34 -2.40
N VAL A 189 10.08 5.51 -2.46
CA VAL A 189 10.74 6.81 -2.43
C VAL A 189 11.61 6.86 -1.18
N GLU A 190 12.93 6.82 -1.35
CA GLU A 190 13.87 6.99 -0.26
C GLU A 190 13.67 8.40 0.29
N LEU A 191 12.96 8.51 1.41
CA LEU A 191 12.84 9.79 2.11
C LEU A 191 14.27 10.20 2.52
N PRO A 192 14.71 11.43 2.23
CA PRO A 192 16.04 11.88 2.62
C PRO A 192 16.20 11.75 4.14
N GLY A 193 17.21 10.97 4.57
CA GLY A 193 17.44 10.65 5.99
C GLY A 193 16.68 9.44 6.55
N SER A 194 15.96 8.70 5.69
CA SER A 194 15.42 7.38 6.04
C SER A 194 16.50 6.29 5.93
N VAL A 195 16.31 5.21 6.69
CA VAL A 195 17.12 4.00 6.67
C VAL A 195 16.23 2.86 6.22
N ARG A 196 16.73 2.08 5.25
CA ARG A 196 16.12 0.82 4.83
C ARG A 196 16.47 -0.29 5.83
N VAL A 197 15.46 -1.02 6.27
CA VAL A 197 15.61 -2.17 7.17
C VAL A 197 14.95 -3.38 6.55
N ASP A 198 15.76 -4.32 6.09
CA ASP A 198 15.30 -5.61 5.61
C ASP A 198 15.12 -6.58 6.79
N LEU A 199 13.92 -7.11 6.99
CA LEU A 199 13.63 -8.16 7.95
C LEU A 199 13.46 -9.49 7.21
N GLU A 200 14.14 -10.52 7.68
CA GLU A 200 14.15 -11.85 7.05
C GLU A 200 13.66 -12.92 8.03
N LEU A 201 13.40 -14.12 7.50
CA LEU A 201 12.97 -15.30 8.26
C LEU A 201 11.68 -15.06 9.05
N LEU A 202 10.76 -14.28 8.47
CA LEU A 202 9.41 -14.08 8.99
C LEU A 202 8.48 -15.18 8.48
N PRO A 203 7.39 -15.52 9.19
CA PRO A 203 6.33 -16.32 8.59
C PRO A 203 5.79 -15.62 7.34
N ARG A 204 5.43 -16.41 6.33
CA ARG A 204 4.87 -15.90 5.07
C ARG A 204 3.62 -15.08 5.34
N ASP A 205 3.50 -13.94 4.66
CA ASP A 205 2.35 -13.03 4.76
C ASP A 205 2.10 -12.48 6.17
N ALA A 206 3.06 -12.61 7.10
CA ALA A 206 2.92 -12.12 8.46
C ALA A 206 2.85 -10.59 8.49
N THR A 207 1.96 -10.04 9.30
CA THR A 207 1.94 -8.62 9.63
C THR A 207 2.99 -8.37 10.70
N VAL A 208 3.94 -7.48 10.39
CA VAL A 208 4.97 -7.00 11.29
C VAL A 208 4.53 -5.65 11.85
N VAL A 209 4.52 -5.52 13.17
CA VAL A 209 4.37 -4.24 13.88
C VAL A 209 5.76 -3.83 14.34
N TRP A 210 6.18 -2.61 14.04
CA TRP A 210 7.52 -2.13 14.34
C TRP A 210 7.50 -0.75 14.98
N TRP A 211 8.52 -0.44 15.78
CA TRP A 211 8.72 0.87 16.39
C TRP A 211 10.20 1.11 16.64
N ALA A 212 10.61 2.36 16.54
CA ALA A 212 11.97 2.78 16.82
C ALA A 212 11.97 4.17 17.48
N SER A 213 13.05 4.50 18.16
CA SER A 213 13.17 5.83 18.78
C SER A 213 13.14 6.93 17.72
N ARG A 214 12.51 8.07 18.01
CA ARG A 214 12.54 9.25 17.13
C ARG A 214 13.47 10.32 17.70
N PRO A 215 14.25 11.05 16.89
CA PRO A 215 14.89 12.27 17.37
C PRO A 215 13.82 13.29 17.77
N PRO A 216 13.94 13.97 18.92
CA PRO A 216 13.12 15.14 19.21
C PRO A 216 13.27 16.14 18.06
N THR A 217 12.17 16.66 17.56
CA THR A 217 12.18 17.75 16.57
C THR A 217 12.93 18.94 17.19
N ALA A 218 13.82 19.56 16.41
CA ALA A 218 14.70 20.65 16.88
C ALA A 218 13.97 21.86 17.48
N SER A 219 12.63 21.92 17.33
CA SER A 219 11.76 22.98 17.80
C SER A 219 11.58 23.06 19.33
N THR A 220 11.93 22.04 20.11
CA THR A 220 11.70 22.02 21.58
C THR A 220 12.95 22.26 22.43
N GLY A 221 14.04 22.75 21.83
CA GLY A 221 15.34 22.81 22.48
C GLY A 221 15.96 21.42 22.53
N THR A 222 17.20 21.28 22.06
CA THR A 222 17.86 19.98 21.97
C THR A 222 18.03 19.42 23.38
N PRO A 223 17.34 18.34 23.77
CA PRO A 223 17.58 17.77 25.08
C PRO A 223 19.00 17.18 25.12
N PRO A 224 19.54 16.85 26.30
CA PRO A 224 20.82 16.15 26.39
C PRO A 224 20.70 14.76 25.76
N THR A 225 21.55 14.45 24.78
CA THR A 225 21.68 13.09 24.23
C THR A 225 22.60 12.27 25.14
N PRO A 226 22.29 10.98 25.41
CA PRO A 226 21.05 10.26 25.11
C PRO A 226 19.87 10.66 26.02
N TYR A 227 18.64 10.46 25.53
CA TYR A 227 17.37 10.74 26.25
C TYR A 227 16.81 9.51 26.98
N SER A 228 15.82 9.70 27.85
CA SER A 228 15.10 8.58 28.47
C SER A 228 14.22 7.83 27.46
N ALA A 229 13.79 6.61 27.80
CA ALA A 229 12.96 5.80 26.92
C ALA A 229 11.58 6.45 26.61
N ASP A 230 10.96 7.11 27.59
CA ASP A 230 9.69 7.84 27.41
C ASP A 230 9.83 8.97 26.38
N VAL A 231 10.92 9.72 26.40
CA VAL A 231 11.21 10.76 25.39
C VAL A 231 11.57 10.14 24.04
N ALA A 232 12.31 9.02 24.04
CA ALA A 232 12.76 8.37 22.81
C ALA A 232 11.60 7.81 21.97
N TYR A 233 10.54 7.30 22.62
CA TYR A 233 9.37 6.74 21.95
C TYR A 233 8.19 7.71 21.86
N GLY A 234 8.09 8.69 22.77
CA GLY A 234 7.24 9.86 22.69
C GLY A 234 5.83 9.59 22.15
N ASP A 235 5.56 10.18 20.99
CA ASP A 235 4.27 10.16 20.28
C ASP A 235 4.08 8.95 19.35
N TYR A 236 4.98 7.96 19.39
CA TYR A 236 5.00 6.77 18.52
C TYR A 236 5.08 7.08 17.02
N SER A 237 5.44 8.30 16.63
CA SER A 237 5.45 8.70 15.22
C SER A 237 6.58 8.07 14.38
N ASN A 238 7.50 7.31 15.02
CA ASN A 238 8.47 6.44 14.34
C ASN A 238 8.12 4.96 14.57
N SER A 239 6.88 4.60 14.21
CA SER A 239 6.34 3.24 14.30
C SER A 239 5.40 2.98 13.12
N GLY A 240 5.05 1.72 12.89
CA GLY A 240 4.12 1.36 11.83
C GLY A 240 3.93 -0.15 11.69
N THR A 241 3.33 -0.53 10.57
CA THR A 241 3.14 -1.94 10.20
C THR A 241 3.62 -2.20 8.77
N VAL A 242 4.09 -3.42 8.52
CA VAL A 242 4.48 -3.90 7.19
C VAL A 242 4.07 -5.36 7.06
N LYS A 243 3.59 -5.78 5.90
CA LYS A 243 3.32 -7.19 5.61
C LYS A 243 4.57 -7.83 5.01
N ALA A 244 4.95 -9.01 5.52
CA ALA A 244 5.99 -9.82 4.92
C ALA A 244 5.51 -10.40 3.58
N ASP A 245 6.43 -10.57 2.63
CA ASP A 245 6.17 -11.21 1.35
C ASP A 245 5.99 -12.74 1.51
N SER A 246 5.69 -13.40 0.40
CA SER A 246 5.56 -14.85 0.32
C SER A 246 6.86 -15.62 0.60
N GLN A 247 8.01 -14.93 0.62
CA GLN A 247 9.32 -15.47 0.99
C GLN A 247 9.68 -15.20 2.46
N GLY A 248 8.81 -14.53 3.23
CA GLY A 248 9.07 -14.19 4.63
C GLY A 248 10.05 -13.02 4.79
N ARG A 249 10.07 -12.09 3.83
CA ARG A 249 10.86 -10.86 3.87
C ARG A 249 9.95 -9.64 4.03
N ALA A 250 10.38 -8.65 4.80
CA ALA A 250 9.70 -7.36 4.89
C ALA A 250 10.71 -6.22 4.83
N VAL A 251 10.39 -5.17 4.08
CA VAL A 251 11.25 -3.98 3.95
C VAL A 251 10.58 -2.81 4.65
N ILE A 252 11.29 -2.17 5.58
CA ILE A 252 10.81 -1.00 6.31
C ILE A 252 11.71 0.18 5.95
N PHE A 253 11.09 1.31 5.63
CA PHE A 253 11.76 2.61 5.52
C PHE A 253 11.33 3.46 6.70
N LEU A 254 12.29 3.94 7.49
CA LEU A 254 12.00 4.78 8.65
C LEU A 254 13.06 5.86 8.83
N PRO A 255 12.73 7.01 9.43
CA PRO A 255 13.74 7.95 9.90
C PRO A 255 14.78 7.27 10.79
N CYS A 256 16.06 7.58 10.59
CA CYS A 256 17.12 6.99 11.38
C CYS A 256 16.86 7.13 12.91
N PRO A 257 16.78 6.02 13.66
CA PRO A 257 16.58 6.07 15.10
C PRO A 257 17.81 6.60 15.84
N LYS A 258 17.63 7.03 17.10
CA LYS A 258 18.72 7.58 17.94
C LYS A 258 19.01 6.69 19.15
N LYS A 259 20.21 6.82 19.69
CA LYS A 259 20.59 6.19 20.96
C LYS A 259 19.82 6.85 22.10
N TYR A 260 19.38 6.04 23.05
CA TYR A 260 18.70 6.51 24.26
C TYR A 260 19.19 5.69 25.46
N TRP A 261 18.98 6.19 26.67
CA TRP A 261 19.36 5.48 27.88
C TRP A 261 18.15 4.75 28.48
N VAL A 262 18.45 3.62 29.11
CA VAL A 262 17.51 2.87 29.94
C VAL A 262 18.04 2.73 31.36
N PRO A 263 17.17 2.65 32.38
CA PRO A 263 17.58 2.25 33.71
C PRO A 263 18.25 0.88 33.67
N GLY A 264 19.45 0.78 34.21
CA GLY A 264 20.17 -0.46 34.40
C GLY A 264 20.02 -1.01 35.81
N ILE A 265 20.66 -2.16 36.04
CA ILE A 265 20.72 -2.81 37.35
C ILE A 265 21.53 -1.89 38.29
N LEU A 266 21.06 -1.73 39.53
CA LEU A 266 21.63 -0.81 40.54
C LEU A 266 21.55 0.68 40.18
N GLY A 267 20.59 1.10 39.35
CA GLY A 267 20.39 2.51 39.01
C GLY A 267 21.42 3.11 38.05
N MET A 268 22.37 2.31 37.57
CA MET A 268 23.32 2.73 36.53
C MET A 268 22.59 2.94 35.21
N ARG A 269 22.90 4.01 34.47
CA ARG A 269 22.32 4.24 33.15
C ARG A 269 23.06 3.41 32.09
N ARG A 270 22.33 2.72 31.23
CA ARG A 270 22.88 2.03 30.06
C ARG A 270 22.39 2.70 28.78
N VAL A 271 23.32 3.06 27.90
CA VAL A 271 22.98 3.56 26.56
C VAL A 271 22.69 2.38 25.65
N LEU A 272 21.55 2.42 24.97
CA LEU A 272 21.22 1.47 23.92
C LEU A 272 21.71 1.99 22.56
N PRO A 273 22.39 1.16 21.75
CA PRO A 273 22.73 1.49 20.37
C PRO A 273 21.48 1.74 19.52
N THR A 274 21.63 2.30 18.32
CA THR A 274 20.50 2.53 17.41
C THR A 274 19.86 1.20 16.98
N HIS A 275 18.55 1.06 17.16
CA HIS A 275 17.84 -0.16 16.82
C HIS A 275 16.37 0.10 16.46
N ILE A 276 15.75 -0.92 15.87
CA ILE A 276 14.30 -1.06 15.69
C ILE A 276 13.82 -2.26 16.51
N HIS A 277 12.65 -2.11 17.11
CA HIS A 277 11.91 -3.21 17.70
C HIS A 277 10.78 -3.64 16.78
N TYR A 278 10.48 -4.93 16.77
CA TYR A 278 9.37 -5.46 15.99
C TYR A 278 8.77 -6.72 16.61
N ARG A 279 7.50 -6.95 16.29
CA ARG A 279 6.77 -8.20 16.52
C ARG A 279 6.09 -8.57 15.22
N PHE A 280 5.80 -9.85 15.02
CA PHE A 280 5.02 -10.30 13.86
C PHE A 280 3.90 -11.24 14.28
N THR A 281 2.86 -11.31 13.47
CA THR A 281 1.75 -12.24 13.66
C THR A 281 2.19 -13.68 13.40
N GLN A 282 1.86 -14.56 14.33
CA GLN A 282 2.03 -15.99 14.22
C GLN A 282 0.76 -16.63 13.64
N SER A 283 0.84 -17.89 13.23
CA SER A 283 -0.27 -18.64 12.59
C SER A 283 -1.56 -18.74 13.42
N ARG A 284 -1.52 -18.41 14.72
CA ARG A 284 -2.68 -18.40 15.63
C ARG A 284 -3.22 -17.00 15.92
N GLY A 285 -2.78 -15.98 15.17
CA GLY A 285 -3.13 -14.58 15.44
C GLY A 285 -2.37 -13.96 16.62
N MET A 286 -1.50 -14.73 17.29
CA MET A 286 -0.66 -14.26 18.41
C MET A 286 0.54 -13.45 17.90
N LEU A 287 0.98 -12.44 18.65
CA LEU A 287 2.22 -11.72 18.35
C LEU A 287 3.44 -12.47 18.90
N SER A 288 4.54 -12.44 18.15
CA SER A 288 5.83 -12.97 18.59
C SER A 288 6.36 -12.27 19.85
N ALA A 289 7.43 -12.79 20.45
CA ALA A 289 8.25 -12.00 21.36
C ALA A 289 8.78 -10.73 20.64
N VAL A 290 9.09 -9.69 21.41
CA VAL A 290 9.76 -8.49 20.88
C VAL A 290 11.13 -8.90 20.36
N ARG A 291 11.37 -8.62 19.09
CA ARG A 291 12.68 -8.76 18.46
C ARG A 291 13.31 -7.38 18.30
N THR A 292 14.64 -7.34 18.27
CA THR A 292 15.41 -6.12 18.11
C THR A 292 16.42 -6.32 16.99
N LYS A 293 16.45 -5.40 16.03
CA LYS A 293 17.50 -5.34 15.01
C LYS A 293 18.31 -4.07 15.20
N GLN A 294 19.63 -4.24 15.38
CA GLN A 294 20.56 -3.12 15.46
C GLN A 294 20.72 -2.48 14.09
N LEU A 295 20.78 -1.15 14.05
CA LEU A 295 20.90 -0.38 12.81
C LEU A 295 22.18 0.46 12.83
N GLY A 296 22.89 0.44 11.70
CA GLY A 296 23.98 1.36 11.43
C GLY A 296 23.45 2.57 10.67
N CYS A 297 23.10 3.64 11.38
CA CYS A 297 22.84 4.92 10.72
C CYS A 297 24.15 5.65 10.44
N GLY A 298 24.83 5.28 9.36
CA GLY A 298 25.90 6.09 8.78
C GLY A 298 25.32 7.16 7.87
N LEU A 299 25.93 8.34 7.82
CA LEU A 299 25.83 9.20 6.64
C LEU A 299 26.09 8.32 5.42
N ALA A 300 25.25 8.43 4.39
CA ALA A 300 25.27 7.60 3.19
C ALA A 300 26.69 7.14 2.86
N GLN A 301 26.90 5.81 2.83
CA GLN A 301 28.09 5.28 2.18
C GLN A 301 27.88 5.57 0.69
N ASN A 302 28.36 6.73 0.25
CA ASN A 302 28.53 7.06 -1.17
C ASN A 302 29.47 6.05 -1.83
#